data_AF-A0A2W0CCJ5-F1
#
_entry.id   AF-A0A2W0CCJ5-F1
#
_cell.length_a   1.000
_cell.length_b   1.000
_cell.length_c   1.000
_cell.angle_alpha   90.00
_cell.angle_beta   90.00
_cell.angle_gamma   90.00
#
_symmetry.space_group_name_H-M   'P 1'
#
loop_
_entity.id
_entity.type
_entity.pdbx_description
1 polymer ?
#
loop_
_entity_poly.entity_id
_entity_poly.type
_entity_poly.pdbx_seq_one_letter_code
_entity_poly.pdbx_strand_id
1 'polypeptide(L)'
;MNKISNYFGVFVLGLCILIAVLFAIFFTVKMFINIYKKLRGIRISTTTSCRTCGRSISNTAIICPYCGENYGKLNGVTDSIVWCFISALMSLVIAIATLTETLEWFERTFMK
;
A
#
# COMPACT_ATOMS: atom_id res chain seq x y z
N MET A 1 -33.37 15.80 10.70
CA MET A 1 -32.32 15.67 9.67
C MET A 1 -32.98 15.55 8.31
N ASN A 2 -32.56 16.35 7.32
CA ASN A 2 -33.12 16.28 5.97
C ASN A 2 -32.77 14.91 5.36
N LYS A 3 -33.77 14.20 4.81
CA LYS A 3 -33.59 12.85 4.22
C LYS A 3 -32.41 12.79 3.22
N ILE A 4 -32.21 13.87 2.47
CA ILE A 4 -31.12 14.05 1.50
C ILE A 4 -29.72 13.95 2.15
N SER A 5 -29.54 14.51 3.36
CA SER A 5 -28.28 14.45 4.10
C SER A 5 -27.90 13.02 4.51
N ASN A 6 -28.89 12.17 4.77
CA ASN A 6 -28.65 10.79 5.19
C ASN A 6 -28.21 9.93 4.00
N TYR A 7 -28.82 10.08 2.84
CA TYR A 7 -28.40 9.36 1.63
C TYR A 7 -26.99 9.73 1.18
N PHE A 8 -26.65 11.01 1.26
CA PHE A 8 -25.30 11.48 0.96
C PHE A 8 -24.25 10.87 1.90
N GLY A 9 -24.54 10.80 3.21
CA GLY A 9 -23.64 10.17 4.19
C GLY A 9 -23.39 8.69 3.92
N VAL A 10 -24.44 7.91 3.64
CA VAL A 10 -24.33 6.47 3.31
C VAL A 10 -23.50 6.27 2.03
N PHE A 11 -23.73 7.11 1.03
CA PHE A 11 -22.99 7.03 -0.23
C PHE A 11 -21.48 7.28 -0.03
N VAL A 12 -21.12 8.32 0.74
CA VAL A 12 -19.72 8.64 1.03
C VAL A 12 -19.06 7.54 1.86
N LEU A 13 -19.73 7.03 2.90
CA LEU A 13 -19.22 5.91 3.71
C LEU A 13 -19.01 4.64 2.87
N GLY A 14 -19.96 4.33 1.98
CA GLY A 14 -19.84 3.22 1.04
C GLY A 14 -18.62 3.35 0.13
N LEU A 15 -18.34 4.55 -0.40
CA LEU A 15 -17.13 4.83 -1.17
C LEU A 15 -15.85 4.65 -0.34
N CYS A 16 -15.83 5.13 0.90
CA CYS A 16 -14.68 4.96 1.80
C CYS A 16 -14.38 3.48 2.07
N ILE A 17 -15.40 2.67 2.35
CA ILE A 17 -15.26 1.23 2.55
C ILE A 17 -14.73 0.55 1.28
N LEU A 18 -15.30 0.90 0.12
CA LEU A 18 -14.85 0.36 -1.17
C LEU A 18 -13.36 0.66 -1.41
N ILE A 19 -12.94 1.90 -1.20
CA ILE A 19 -11.54 2.32 -1.35
C ILE A 19 -10.65 1.53 -0.38
N ALA A 20 -11.02 1.40 0.89
CA ALA A 20 -10.24 0.66 1.88
C ALA A 20 -10.07 -0.82 1.49
N VAL A 21 -11.12 -1.46 0.98
CA VAL A 21 -11.07 -2.85 0.49
C VAL A 21 -10.16 -2.96 -0.74
N LEU A 22 -10.26 -2.03 -1.70
CA LEU A 22 -9.40 -2.01 -2.89
C LEU A 22 -7.92 -1.85 -2.52
N PHE A 23 -7.61 -1.00 -1.53
CA PHE A 23 -6.25 -0.87 -1.00
C PHE A 23 -5.77 -2.17 -0.33
N ALA A 24 -6.61 -2.83 0.47
CA ALA A 24 -6.28 -4.11 1.09
C ALA A 24 -5.94 -5.18 0.03
N ILE A 25 -6.75 -5.26 -1.04
CA ILE A 25 -6.50 -6.17 -2.18
C ILE A 25 -5.19 -5.80 -2.88
N PHE A 26 -4.97 -4.52 -3.20
CA PHE A 26 -3.77 -4.06 -3.87
C PHE A 26 -2.49 -4.43 -3.10
N PHE A 27 -2.46 -4.16 -1.79
CA PHE A 27 -1.31 -4.50 -0.95
C PHE A 27 -1.09 -6.01 -0.83
N THR A 28 -2.17 -6.79 -0.74
CA THR A 28 -2.12 -8.25 -0.74
C THR A 28 -1.51 -8.79 -2.04
N VAL A 29 -1.98 -8.31 -3.20
CA VAL A 29 -1.43 -8.71 -4.50
C VAL A 29 0.04 -8.31 -4.62
N LYS A 30 0.42 -7.10 -4.20
CA LYS A 30 1.81 -6.64 -4.18
C LYS A 30 2.70 -7.50 -3.29
N MET A 31 2.21 -7.91 -2.12
CA MET A 31 2.90 -8.83 -1.23
C MET A 31 3.20 -10.16 -1.95
N PHE A 32 2.21 -10.75 -2.61
CA PHE A 32 2.40 -11.99 -3.37
C PHE A 32 3.38 -11.81 -4.54
N ILE A 33 3.31 -10.70 -5.27
CA ILE A 33 4.28 -10.38 -6.34
C ILE A 33 5.70 -10.27 -5.77
N ASN A 34 5.88 -9.60 -4.63
CA ASN A 34 7.18 -9.43 -4.00
C ASN A 34 7.74 -10.75 -3.47
N ILE A 35 6.89 -11.60 -2.88
CA ILE A 35 7.25 -12.97 -2.49
C ILE A 35 7.65 -13.79 -3.72
N TYR A 36 6.85 -13.75 -4.78
CA TYR A 36 7.13 -14.50 -6.01
C TYR A 36 8.44 -14.07 -6.66
N LYS A 37 8.72 -12.75 -6.72
CA LYS A 37 10.01 -12.21 -7.19
C LYS A 37 11.18 -12.71 -6.33
N LYS A 38 11.00 -12.77 -5.01
CA LYS A 38 12.01 -13.27 -4.07
C LYS A 38 12.25 -14.77 -4.20
N LEU A 39 11.18 -15.57 -4.35
CA LEU A 39 11.25 -17.03 -4.50
C LEU A 39 11.79 -17.46 -5.87
N ARG A 40 11.46 -16.75 -6.94
CA ARG A 40 12.00 -17.02 -8.29
C ARG A 40 13.50 -16.77 -8.38
N GLY A 41 14.13 -16.26 -7.32
CA GLY A 41 15.57 -16.10 -7.27
C GLY A 41 16.08 -15.20 -8.38
N ILE A 42 15.26 -14.22 -8.81
CA ILE A 42 15.78 -13.11 -9.62
C ILE A 42 16.86 -12.51 -8.73
N ARG A 43 18.12 -12.87 -9.01
CA ARG A 43 19.29 -12.23 -8.44
C ARG A 43 19.23 -10.82 -8.98
N ILE A 44 18.50 -9.95 -8.28
CA ILE A 44 18.60 -8.51 -8.45
C ILE A 44 20.10 -8.29 -8.36
N SER A 45 20.71 -7.91 -9.47
CA SER A 45 22.14 -7.71 -9.51
C SER A 45 22.47 -6.81 -8.33
N THR A 46 23.30 -7.31 -7.42
CA THR A 46 23.69 -6.57 -6.21
C THR A 46 24.40 -5.27 -6.60
N THR A 47 24.81 -5.18 -7.87
CA THR A 47 25.40 -4.04 -8.53
C THR A 47 24.51 -3.47 -9.64
N THR A 48 24.38 -2.16 -9.68
CA THR A 48 23.85 -1.36 -10.80
C THR A 48 24.93 -0.43 -11.32
N SER A 49 24.80 0.10 -12.54
CA SER A 49 25.75 1.08 -13.07
C SER A 49 25.39 2.50 -12.62
N CYS A 50 26.39 3.25 -12.15
CA CYS A 50 26.26 4.66 -11.86
C CYS A 50 25.89 5.43 -13.14
N ARG A 51 24.79 6.20 -13.12
CA ARG A 51 24.32 6.98 -14.28
C ARG A 51 25.31 8.08 -14.72
N THR A 52 26.14 8.54 -13.80
CA THR A 52 27.08 9.65 -14.02
C THR A 52 28.45 9.18 -14.47
N CYS A 53 29.01 8.15 -13.80
CA CYS A 53 30.38 7.71 -14.05
C CYS A 53 30.50 6.29 -14.64
N GLY A 54 29.38 5.59 -14.87
CA GLY A 54 29.34 4.27 -15.51
C GLY A 54 29.93 3.12 -14.71
N ARG A 55 30.43 3.35 -13.49
CA ARG A 55 31.01 2.32 -12.62
C ARG A 55 29.94 1.49 -11.94
N SER A 56 30.25 0.23 -11.67
CA SER A 56 29.35 -0.63 -10.89
C SER A 56 29.33 -0.17 -9.43
N ILE A 57 28.12 0.03 -8.91
CA ILE A 57 27.84 0.43 -7.53
C ILE A 57 26.80 -0.50 -6.95
N SER A 58 26.74 -0.64 -5.62
CA SER A 58 25.68 -1.44 -5.01
C SER A 58 24.31 -0.88 -5.38
N ASN A 59 23.33 -1.75 -5.66
CA ASN A 59 21.96 -1.33 -5.99
C ASN A 59 21.22 -0.69 -4.79
N THR A 60 21.80 -0.77 -3.59
CA THR A 60 21.33 -0.07 -2.38
C THR A 60 22.16 1.16 -2.04
N ALA A 61 23.19 1.49 -2.84
CA ALA A 61 24.04 2.65 -2.60
C ALA A 61 23.24 3.94 -2.76
N ILE A 62 23.10 4.69 -1.67
CA ILE A 62 22.46 6.00 -1.66
C ILE A 62 23.36 7.03 -2.36
N ILE A 63 24.68 6.87 -2.27
CA ILE A 63 25.68 7.76 -2.87
C ILE A 63 26.71 6.92 -3.63
N CYS A 64 27.07 7.34 -4.85
CA CYS A 64 28.15 6.73 -5.61
C CYS A 64 29.51 7.01 -4.93
N PRO A 65 30.30 5.98 -4.56
CA PRO A 65 31.59 6.18 -3.90
C PRO A 65 32.68 6.76 -4.81
N TYR A 66 32.47 6.75 -6.14
CA TYR A 66 33.47 7.19 -7.11
C TYR A 66 33.27 8.62 -7.59
N CYS A 67 32.03 9.08 -7.74
CA CYS A 67 31.73 10.43 -8.26
C CYS A 67 30.87 11.29 -7.33
N GLY A 68 30.41 10.76 -6.19
CA GLY A 68 29.62 11.51 -5.22
C GLY A 68 28.14 11.74 -5.61
N GLU A 69 27.68 11.17 -6.73
CA GLU A 69 26.27 11.25 -7.16
C GLU A 69 25.34 10.66 -6.10
N ASN A 70 24.28 11.39 -5.72
CA ASN A 70 23.32 10.96 -4.70
C ASN A 70 22.02 10.49 -5.36
N TYR A 71 21.64 9.25 -5.10
CA TYR A 71 20.45 8.58 -5.65
C TYR A 71 19.24 8.61 -4.72
N GLY A 72 19.40 9.09 -3.48
CA GLY A 72 18.35 9.04 -2.46
C GLY A 72 17.97 7.60 -2.06
N LYS A 73 17.06 7.48 -1.10
CA LYS A 73 16.58 6.18 -0.57
C LYS A 73 15.21 5.85 -1.16
N LEU A 74 15.13 5.67 -2.48
CA LEU A 74 13.83 5.72 -3.19
C LEU A 74 13.00 4.42 -3.14
N ASN A 75 13.55 3.23 -2.88
CA ASN A 75 12.84 1.98 -3.24
C ASN A 75 12.63 0.97 -2.10
N GLY A 76 13.00 1.26 -0.85
CA GLY A 76 12.98 0.23 0.21
C GLY A 76 11.59 -0.10 0.78
N VAL A 77 10.68 0.88 0.85
CA VAL A 77 9.46 0.76 1.66
C VAL A 77 8.36 0.00 0.90
N THR A 78 8.15 0.28 -0.38
CA THR A 78 7.11 -0.35 -1.20
C THR A 78 7.47 -1.77 -1.68
N ASP A 79 8.75 -2.13 -1.67
CA ASP A 79 9.20 -3.48 -2.01
C ASP A 79 9.31 -4.41 -0.77
N SER A 80 9.04 -3.87 0.42
CA SER A 80 9.08 -4.64 1.66
C SER A 80 7.83 -5.52 1.81
N ILE A 81 8.01 -6.84 1.77
CA ILE A 81 6.95 -7.85 1.99
C ILE A 81 6.24 -7.61 3.32
N VAL A 82 6.99 -7.28 4.38
CA VAL A 82 6.45 -7.04 5.73
C VAL A 82 5.56 -5.79 5.74
N TRP A 83 5.97 -4.72 5.06
CA TRP A 83 5.18 -3.49 4.99
C TRP A 83 3.86 -3.72 4.24
N CYS A 84 3.90 -4.40 3.09
CA CYS A 84 2.68 -4.75 2.35
C CYS A 84 1.72 -5.62 3.18
N PHE A 85 2.24 -6.53 3.99
CA PHE A 85 1.42 -7.37 4.87
C PHE A 85 0.74 -6.54 5.96
N ILE A 86 1.50 -5.69 6.66
CA ILE A 86 0.96 -4.82 7.72
C ILE A 86 -0.07 -3.85 7.14
N SER A 87 0.22 -3.22 5.99
CA SER A 87 -0.71 -2.26 5.37
C SER A 87 -2.00 -2.94 4.87
N ALA A 88 -1.92 -4.17 4.35
CA ALA A 88 -3.09 -4.96 3.99
C ALA A 88 -3.95 -5.28 5.22
N LEU A 89 -3.35 -5.74 6.32
CA LEU A 89 -4.07 -6.04 7.56
C LEU A 89 -4.74 -4.79 8.14
N MET A 90 -4.01 -3.67 8.22
CA MET A 90 -4.56 -2.42 8.74
C MET A 90 -5.72 -1.93 7.89
N SER A 91 -5.60 -1.98 6.55
CA SER A 91 -6.68 -1.57 5.64
C SER A 91 -7.91 -2.47 5.79
N LEU A 92 -7.72 -3.77 5.99
CA LEU A 92 -8.80 -4.73 6.23
C LEU A 92 -9.54 -4.45 7.54
N VAL A 93 -8.80 -4.23 8.63
CA VAL A 93 -9.38 -3.92 9.94
C VAL A 93 -10.20 -2.63 9.88
N ILE A 94 -9.67 -1.58 9.23
CA ILE A 94 -10.38 -0.32 9.05
C ILE A 94 -11.67 -0.55 8.23
N ALA A 95 -11.59 -1.31 7.14
CA ALA A 95 -12.75 -1.62 6.31
C ALA A 95 -13.85 -2.34 7.11
N ILE A 96 -13.49 -3.34 7.92
CA ILE A 96 -14.44 -4.09 8.75
C ILE A 96 -15.04 -3.19 9.84
N ALA A 97 -14.22 -2.42 10.57
CA ALA A 97 -14.69 -1.53 11.62
C ALA A 97 -15.67 -0.47 11.09
N THR A 98 -15.33 0.12 9.94
CA THR A 98 -16.20 1.12 9.30
C THR A 98 -17.50 0.49 8.82
N LEU A 99 -17.44 -0.73 8.29
CA LEU A 99 -18.64 -1.47 7.87
C LEU A 99 -19.56 -1.77 9.05
N THR A 100 -19.02 -2.24 10.18
CA THR A 100 -19.82 -2.54 11.37
C THR A 100 -20.53 -1.29 11.91
N GLU A 101 -19.82 -0.16 12.01
CA GLU A 101 -20.43 1.10 12.45
C GLU A 101 -21.51 1.59 11.48
N THR A 102 -21.28 1.43 10.18
CA THR A 102 -22.24 1.82 9.14
C THR A 102 -23.52 0.98 9.23
N LEU A 103 -23.39 -0.32 9.49
CA LEU A 103 -24.54 -1.23 9.68
C LEU A 103 -25.35 -0.87 10.93
N GLU A 104 -24.69 -0.61 12.06
CA GLU A 104 -25.36 -0.19 13.30
C GLU A 104 -26.09 1.16 13.16
N TRP A 105 -25.50 2.09 12.42
CA TRP A 105 -26.14 3.38 12.12
C TRP A 105 -27.36 3.20 11.22
N PHE A 106 -27.24 2.35 10.20
CA PHE A 106 -28.34 2.04 9.28
C PHE A 106 -29.52 1.40 10.00
N GLU A 107 -29.25 0.39 10.84
CA GLU A 107 -30.27 -0.27 11.67
C GLU A 107 -30.99 0.72 12.58
N ARG A 108 -30.24 1.58 13.29
CA ARG A 108 -30.82 2.61 14.17
C ARG A 108 -31.69 3.64 13.44
N THR A 109 -31.40 3.92 12.18
CA THR A 109 -32.03 5.01 11.43
C THR A 109 -33.24 4.55 10.60
N PHE A 110 -33.23 3.29 10.14
CA PHE A 110 -34.22 2.80 9.18
C PHE A 110 -35.03 1.57 9.66
N MET A 111 -34.56 0.82 10.67
CA MET A 111 -35.26 -0.38 11.17
C MET A 111 -35.90 -0.21 12.55
N LYS A 112 -35.73 0.96 13.19
CA LYS A 112 -36.52 1.41 14.35
C LYS A 112 -37.50 2.49 13.91
#